data_AF-A0A310SIM0-F1
#
_entry.id   AF-A0A310SIM0-F1
#
_cell.length_a   1.000
_cell.length_b   1.000
_cell.length_c   1.000
_cell.angle_alpha   90.00
_cell.angle_beta   90.00
_cell.angle_gamma   90.00
#
_symmetry.space_group_name_H-M   'P 1'
#
loop_
_entity.id
_entity.type
_entity.pdbx_description
1 polymer ?
#
loop_
_entity_poly.entity_id
_entity_poly.type
_entity_poly.pdbx_seq_one_letter_code
_entity_poly.pdbx_strand_id
1 'polypeptide(L)'
;MIDSTRFLDCEWEFPPFRTLHDFLLESSRFQLPNYNDLRKWNNRIVNNLVYYQTNYLYTCIAILLVMLSINPVKMLIGMATLVSICGMFFYYFEIDEFCVRLKRNFPQIGVIYAIMCGSTIFYTQDSVIYALFSILLSFCGKFFFA
;
A
#
# COMPACT_ATOMS: atom_id res chain seq x y z
N MET A 1 11.53 20.27 -30.67
CA MET A 1 11.12 21.26 -29.65
C MET A 1 9.79 20.77 -29.11
N ILE A 2 9.79 20.08 -27.97
CA ILE A 2 8.59 19.51 -27.37
C ILE A 2 7.82 20.67 -26.74
N ASP A 3 6.58 20.85 -27.19
CA ASP A 3 5.72 21.97 -26.85
C ASP A 3 5.26 21.85 -25.39
N SER A 4 5.98 22.55 -24.50
CA SER A 4 5.76 22.57 -23.05
C SER A 4 4.39 23.15 -22.66
N THR A 5 3.65 23.75 -23.60
CA THR A 5 2.37 24.40 -23.33
C THR A 5 1.23 23.38 -23.15
N ARG A 6 1.27 22.21 -23.79
CA ARG A 6 0.26 21.15 -23.61
C ARG A 6 0.19 20.56 -22.21
N PHE A 7 1.24 20.68 -21.42
CA PHE A 7 1.26 20.18 -20.05
C PHE A 7 0.61 21.15 -19.05
N LEU A 8 0.42 22.41 -19.45
CA LEU A 8 -0.18 23.46 -18.61
C LEU A 8 -1.71 23.53 -18.72
N ASP A 9 -2.29 22.95 -19.78
CA ASP A 9 -3.73 22.83 -19.98
C ASP A 9 -4.33 21.58 -19.29
N CYS A 10 -3.51 20.80 -18.60
CA CYS A 10 -3.98 19.66 -17.82
C CYS A 10 -4.51 20.19 -16.49
N GLU A 11 -5.72 20.75 -16.50
CA GLU A 11 -6.50 20.94 -15.28
C GLU A 11 -6.59 19.55 -14.61
N TRP A 12 -5.77 19.34 -13.58
CA TRP A 12 -5.78 18.11 -12.79
C TRP A 12 -7.09 18.11 -12.00
N GLU A 13 -8.15 17.69 -12.66
CA GLU A 13 -9.47 17.59 -12.07
C GLU A 13 -9.41 16.48 -11.04
N PHE A 14 -9.44 16.87 -9.76
CA PHE A 14 -9.44 15.90 -8.69
C PHE A 14 -10.64 14.97 -8.87
N PRO A 15 -10.42 13.63 -8.92
CA PRO A 15 -11.51 12.70 -9.16
C PRO A 15 -12.60 12.91 -8.09
N PRO A 16 -13.85 13.15 -8.51
CA PRO A 16 -14.90 13.58 -7.60
C PRO A 16 -15.13 12.50 -6.55
N PHE A 17 -15.21 12.93 -5.28
CA PHE A 17 -15.53 12.04 -4.18
C PHE A 17 -16.93 11.45 -4.39
N ARG A 18 -17.04 10.11 -4.36
CA ARG A 18 -18.31 9.41 -4.55
C ARG A 18 -18.95 9.12 -3.20
N THR A 19 -20.28 9.06 -3.16
CA THR A 19 -21.00 8.81 -1.90
C THR A 19 -20.67 7.41 -1.35
N LEU A 20 -20.57 7.30 -0.02
CA LEU A 20 -20.26 6.01 0.63
C LEU A 20 -21.38 4.98 0.42
N HIS A 21 -22.63 5.44 0.27
CA HIS A 21 -23.75 4.57 -0.04
C HIS A 21 -23.56 3.87 -1.39
N ASP A 22 -23.18 4.62 -2.43
CA ASP A 22 -22.86 4.08 -3.77
C ASP A 22 -21.65 3.12 -3.72
N PHE A 23 -20.63 3.48 -2.94
CA PHE A 23 -19.41 2.67 -2.81
C PHE A 23 -19.57 1.37 -2.02
N LEU A 24 -20.40 1.35 -0.97
CA LEU A 24 -20.52 0.21 -0.04
C LEU A 24 -21.76 -0.65 -0.27
N LEU A 25 -22.87 -0.07 -0.71
CA LEU A 25 -24.17 -0.77 -0.82
C LEU A 25 -24.52 -1.19 -2.25
N GLU A 26 -23.80 -0.71 -3.28
CA GLU A 26 -24.06 -1.14 -4.65
C GLU A 26 -23.43 -2.52 -4.94
N SER A 27 -24.24 -3.56 -4.78
CA SER A 27 -23.90 -4.98 -4.93
C SER A 27 -23.59 -5.43 -6.37
N SER A 28 -23.91 -4.61 -7.38
CA SER A 28 -23.86 -5.05 -8.79
C SER A 28 -22.44 -5.17 -9.37
N ARG A 29 -21.42 -4.64 -8.68
CA ARG A 29 -20.10 -4.44 -9.27
C ARG A 29 -18.99 -5.34 -8.71
N PHE A 30 -19.21 -5.94 -7.53
CA PHE A 30 -18.31 -6.94 -6.94
C PHE A 30 -18.87 -8.35 -7.14
N GLN A 31 -19.10 -8.72 -8.39
CA GLN A 31 -19.53 -10.06 -8.74
C GLN A 31 -18.33 -11.02 -8.71
N LEU A 32 -18.58 -12.27 -8.30
CA LEU A 32 -17.65 -13.39 -8.43
C LEU A 32 -17.08 -13.47 -9.87
N PRO A 33 -15.82 -13.91 -10.03
CA PRO A 33 -15.19 -14.03 -11.32
C PRO A 33 -16.04 -14.92 -12.22
N ASN A 34 -16.51 -14.36 -13.32
CA ASN A 34 -17.11 -15.16 -14.36
C ASN A 34 -15.98 -15.86 -15.13
N TYR A 35 -15.70 -17.10 -14.76
CA TYR A 35 -14.62 -17.91 -15.34
C TYR A 35 -14.80 -18.16 -16.85
N ASN A 36 -16.01 -18.00 -17.39
CA ASN A 36 -16.26 -18.08 -18.83
C ASN A 36 -15.82 -16.82 -19.59
N ASP A 37 -15.74 -15.66 -18.94
CA ASP A 37 -15.45 -14.36 -19.58
C ASP A 37 -14.51 -13.48 -18.73
N LEU A 38 -13.30 -14.00 -18.47
CA LEU A 38 -12.29 -13.32 -17.64
C LEU A 38 -11.94 -11.91 -18.14
N ARG A 39 -11.94 -11.69 -19.46
CA ARG A 39 -11.62 -10.36 -20.04
C ARG A 39 -12.66 -9.31 -19.67
N LYS A 40 -13.94 -9.68 -19.65
CA LYS A 40 -15.03 -8.77 -19.25
C LYS A 40 -15.00 -8.51 -17.76
N TRP A 41 -14.70 -9.53 -16.96
CA TRP A 41 -14.52 -9.39 -15.51
C TRP A 41 -13.35 -8.46 -15.16
N ASN A 42 -12.20 -8.63 -15.81
CA ASN A 42 -11.05 -7.74 -15.62
C ASN A 42 -11.38 -6.28 -15.95
N ASN A 43 -12.05 -6.01 -17.08
CA ASN A 43 -12.47 -4.65 -17.42
C ASN A 43 -13.42 -4.03 -16.38
N ARG A 44 -14.30 -4.84 -15.77
CA ARG A 44 -15.16 -4.38 -14.67
C ARG A 44 -14.34 -4.01 -13.44
N ILE A 45 -13.34 -4.81 -13.07
CA ILE A 45 -12.47 -4.51 -11.92
C ILE A 45 -11.74 -3.19 -12.16
N VAL A 46 -11.02 -3.06 -13.27
CA VAL A 46 -10.22 -1.87 -13.58
C VAL A 46 -11.08 -0.60 -13.58
N ASN A 47 -12.25 -0.65 -14.23
CA ASN A 47 -13.17 0.49 -14.23
C ASN A 47 -13.66 0.85 -12.82
N ASN A 48 -13.91 -0.11 -11.94
CA ASN A 48 -14.31 0.17 -10.57
C ASN A 48 -13.18 0.76 -9.73
N LEU A 49 -11.94 0.28 -9.91
CA LEU A 49 -10.77 0.83 -9.21
C LEU A 49 -10.56 2.31 -9.55
N VAL A 50 -10.66 2.66 -10.84
CA VAL A 50 -10.51 4.05 -11.29
C VAL A 50 -11.70 4.90 -10.86
N TYR A 51 -12.92 4.38 -10.98
CA TYR A 51 -14.14 5.13 -10.64
C TYR A 51 -14.23 5.50 -9.14
N TYR A 52 -13.74 4.65 -8.24
CA TYR A 52 -13.78 4.85 -6.79
C TYR A 52 -12.41 5.12 -6.16
N GLN A 53 -11.42 5.54 -6.95
CA GLN A 53 -10.04 5.73 -6.49
C GLN A 53 -9.94 6.52 -5.17
N THR A 54 -10.62 7.67 -5.10
CA THR A 54 -10.64 8.54 -3.92
C THR A 54 -11.31 7.84 -2.71
N ASN A 55 -12.38 7.08 -2.93
CA ASN A 55 -13.07 6.32 -1.87
C ASN A 55 -12.19 5.20 -1.31
N TYR A 56 -11.44 4.50 -2.17
CA TYR A 56 -10.46 3.49 -1.74
C TYR A 56 -9.35 4.11 -0.88
N LEU A 57 -8.86 5.30 -1.25
CA LEU A 57 -7.85 6.03 -0.47
C LEU A 57 -8.39 6.39 0.94
N TYR A 58 -9.56 7.01 1.02
CA TYR A 58 -10.17 7.36 2.31
C TYR A 58 -10.49 6.14 3.17
N THR A 59 -10.97 5.06 2.56
CA THR A 59 -11.24 3.81 3.27
C THR A 59 -9.96 3.20 3.83
N CYS A 60 -8.86 3.23 3.05
CA CYS A 60 -7.55 2.80 3.51
C CYS A 60 -7.08 3.62 4.72
N ILE A 61 -7.15 4.95 4.64
CA ILE A 61 -6.79 5.85 5.74
C ILE A 61 -7.64 5.57 6.98
N ALA A 62 -8.96 5.40 6.82
CA ALA A 62 -9.86 5.12 7.93
C ALA A 62 -9.51 3.80 8.63
N ILE A 63 -9.26 2.73 7.87
CA ILE A 63 -8.85 1.43 8.44
C ILE A 63 -7.51 1.56 9.16
N LEU A 64 -6.54 2.27 8.58
CA LEU A 64 -5.25 2.53 9.22
C LEU A 64 -5.41 3.26 10.56
N LEU A 65 -6.26 4.29 10.63
CA LEU A 65 -6.51 5.03 11.87
C LEU A 65 -7.20 4.16 12.93
N VAL A 66 -8.14 3.30 12.52
CA VAL A 66 -8.79 2.34 13.42
C VAL A 66 -7.75 1.35 13.97
N MET A 67 -6.90 0.78 13.11
CA MET A 67 -5.86 -0.16 13.54
C MET A 67 -4.82 0.51 14.46
N LEU A 68 -4.46 1.77 14.18
CA LEU A 68 -3.59 2.57 15.02
C LEU A 68 -4.22 2.83 16.40
N SER A 69 -5.54 3.01 16.46
CA SER A 69 -6.25 3.24 17.72
C SER A 69 -6.34 1.98 18.58
N ILE A 70 -6.40 0.79 17.97
CA ILE A 70 -6.51 -0.49 18.70
C ILE A 70 -5.14 -0.91 19.27
N ASN A 71 -4.06 -0.83 18.49
CA ASN A 71 -2.72 -1.23 18.94
C ASN A 71 -1.62 -0.31 18.35
N PRO A 72 -1.49 0.94 18.87
CA PRO A 72 -0.61 1.95 18.28
C PRO A 72 0.85 1.52 18.27
N VAL A 73 1.30 0.83 19.33
CA VAL A 73 2.68 0.36 19.48
C VAL A 73 3.03 -0.69 18.42
N LYS A 74 2.14 -1.64 18.16
CA LYS A 74 2.37 -2.70 17.16
C LYS A 74 2.45 -2.13 15.74
N MET A 75 1.60 -1.14 15.44
CA MET A 75 1.58 -0.47 14.15
C MET A 75 2.82 0.41 13.93
N LEU A 76 3.27 1.13 14.96
CA LEU A 76 4.53 1.91 14.91
C LEU A 76 5.75 1.01 14.66
N ILE A 77 5.83 -0.13 15.34
CA ILE A 77 6.91 -1.10 15.12
C ILE A 77 6.84 -1.63 13.68
N GLY A 78 5.65 -1.96 13.16
CA GLY A 78 5.48 -2.40 11.77
C GLY A 78 5.91 -1.36 10.73
N MET A 79 5.56 -0.09 10.92
CA MET A 79 6.00 1.01 10.05
C MET A 79 7.52 1.21 10.12
N ALA A 80 8.11 1.14 11.31
CA ALA A 80 9.56 1.23 11.47
C ALA A 80 10.29 0.08 10.75
N THR A 81 9.75 -1.14 10.80
CA THR A 81 10.27 -2.29 10.05
C THR A 81 10.22 -2.06 8.54
N LEU A 82 9.11 -1.52 8.00
CA LEU A 82 8.96 -1.20 6.58
C LEU A 82 9.98 -0.16 6.11
N VAL A 83 10.15 0.92 6.86
CA VAL A 83 11.16 1.96 6.59
C VAL A 83 12.56 1.36 6.66
N SER A 84 12.83 0.46 7.61
CA SER A 84 14.13 -0.21 7.73
C SER A 84 14.43 -1.10 6.51
N ILE A 85 13.45 -1.84 6.00
CA ILE A 85 13.60 -2.68 4.81
C ILE A 85 13.84 -1.81 3.56
N CYS A 86 13.06 -0.74 3.39
CA CYS A 86 13.27 0.20 2.29
C CYS A 86 14.66 0.88 2.38
N GLY A 87 15.07 1.31 3.57
CA GLY A 87 16.39 1.89 3.82
C GLY A 87 17.52 0.92 3.47
N MET A 88 17.37 -0.37 3.82
CA MET A 88 18.31 -1.42 3.40
C MET A 88 18.35 -1.56 1.88
N PHE A 89 17.19 -1.58 1.22
CA PHE A 89 17.12 -1.66 -0.24
C PHE A 89 17.84 -0.48 -0.90
N PHE A 90 17.61 0.75 -0.43
CA PHE A 90 18.31 1.95 -0.90
C PHE A 90 19.82 1.91 -0.62
N TYR A 91 20.22 1.38 0.54
CA TYR A 91 21.63 1.20 0.89
C TYR A 91 22.35 0.22 -0.06
N TYR A 92 21.68 -0.86 -0.46
CA TYR A 92 22.21 -1.82 -1.44
C TYR A 92 22.18 -1.32 -2.87
N PHE A 93 21.17 -0.53 -3.24
CA PHE A 93 21.00 -0.05 -4.62
C PHE A 93 21.89 1.11 -5.04
N GLU A 94 22.85 1.53 -4.18
CA GLU A 94 23.92 2.50 -4.50
C GLU A 94 23.47 3.68 -5.39
N ILE A 95 22.56 4.50 -4.86
CA ILE A 95 22.03 5.68 -5.58
C ILE A 95 22.83 6.96 -5.27
N ASP A 96 23.52 7.05 -4.13
CA ASP A 96 24.15 8.28 -3.65
C ASP A 96 25.61 8.12 -3.16
N GLU A 97 26.47 9.11 -3.46
CA GLU A 97 27.88 9.12 -3.03
C GLU A 97 28.05 9.07 -1.50
N PHE A 98 27.06 9.55 -0.75
CA PHE A 98 27.04 9.50 0.71
C PHE A 98 27.00 8.06 1.22
N CYS A 99 26.17 7.20 0.63
CA CYS A 99 26.07 5.78 0.98
C CYS A 99 27.38 5.04 0.69
N VAL A 100 28.02 5.35 -0.45
CA VAL A 100 29.32 4.77 -0.82
C VAL A 100 30.42 5.20 0.15
N ARG A 101 30.48 6.49 0.54
CA ARG A 101 31.43 6.99 1.56
C ARG A 101 31.19 6.37 2.92
N LEU A 102 29.93 6.23 3.34
CA LEU A 102 29.55 5.64 4.63
C LEU A 102 29.95 4.16 4.71
N LYS A 103 29.69 3.39 3.66
CA LYS A 103 30.10 1.98 3.52
C LYS A 103 31.62 1.80 3.54
N ARG A 104 32.36 2.73 2.91
CA ARG A 104 33.83 2.72 2.89
C ARG A 104 34.45 3.07 4.23
N ASN A 105 33.90 4.05 4.94
CA ASN A 105 34.45 4.51 6.22
C ASN A 105 34.04 3.60 7.39
N PHE A 106 32.84 3.01 7.34
CA PHE A 106 32.31 2.21 8.43
C PHE A 106 31.58 0.95 7.90
N PRO A 107 32.32 -0.08 7.46
CA PRO A 107 31.74 -1.32 6.93
C PRO A 107 30.85 -2.05 7.96
N GLN A 108 31.04 -1.77 9.25
CA GLN A 108 30.27 -2.36 10.33
C GLN A 108 28.83 -1.83 10.43
N ILE A 109 28.55 -0.61 9.95
CA ILE A 109 27.20 -0.01 10.03
C ILE A 109 26.20 -0.82 9.21
N GLY A 110 26.60 -1.30 8.02
CA GLY A 110 25.74 -2.13 7.19
C GLY A 110 25.38 -3.46 7.87
N VAL A 111 26.33 -4.09 8.58
CA VAL A 111 26.11 -5.35 9.29
C VAL A 111 25.21 -5.15 10.51
N ILE A 112 25.46 -4.11 11.31
CA ILE A 112 24.64 -3.78 12.49
C ILE A 112 23.21 -3.45 12.05
N TYR A 113 23.06 -2.66 10.98
CA TYR A 113 21.76 -2.30 10.45
C TYR A 113 21.00 -3.52 9.88
N ALA A 114 21.71 -4.45 9.21
CA ALA A 114 21.13 -5.72 8.75
C ALA A 114 20.62 -6.58 9.91
N ILE A 115 21.40 -6.69 11.00
CA ILE A 115 21.01 -7.44 12.21
C ILE A 115 19.81 -6.79 12.88
N MET A 116 19.78 -5.46 12.99
CA MET A 116 18.64 -4.71 13.55
C MET A 116 17.37 -4.84 12.71
N CYS A 117 17.50 -4.82 11.38
CA CYS A 117 16.37 -5.04 10.47
C CYS A 117 15.86 -6.49 10.56
N GLY A 118 16.76 -7.47 10.64
CA GLY A 118 16.40 -8.87 10.80
C GLY A 118 15.66 -9.13 12.12
N SER A 119 16.15 -8.59 13.23
CA SER A 119 15.54 -8.78 14.55
C SER A 119 14.14 -8.16 14.65
N THR A 120 13.92 -6.99 14.03
CA THR A 120 12.58 -6.38 13.95
C THR A 120 11.61 -7.20 13.10
N ILE A 121 12.06 -7.85 12.03
CA ILE A 121 11.24 -8.74 11.20
C ILE A 121 10.83 -10.00 11.99
N PHE A 122 11.76 -10.63 12.71
CA PHE A 122 11.44 -11.80 13.55
C PHE A 122 10.49 -11.44 14.69
N TYR A 123 10.66 -10.28 15.32
CA TYR A 123 9.78 -9.81 16.39
C TYR A 123 8.37 -9.44 15.92
N THR A 124 8.20 -9.07 14.65
CA THR A 124 6.90 -8.61 14.11
C THR A 124 6.04 -9.71 13.50
N GLN A 125 6.47 -10.98 13.54
CA GLN A 125 5.74 -12.14 12.97
C GLN A 125 4.25 -12.17 13.33
N ASP A 126 3.91 -12.05 14.61
CA ASP A 126 2.51 -12.08 15.05
C ASP A 126 1.72 -10.90 14.50
N SER A 127 2.30 -9.70 14.52
CA SER A 127 1.63 -8.48 14.04
C SER A 127 1.43 -8.48 12.52
N VAL A 128 2.39 -9.02 11.76
CA VAL A 128 2.30 -9.16 10.30
C VAL A 128 1.18 -10.15 9.93
N ILE A 129 1.05 -11.26 10.66
CA ILE A 129 -0.05 -12.22 10.45
C ILE A 129 -1.40 -11.57 10.75
N TYR A 130 -1.53 -10.81 11.84
CA TYR A 130 -2.78 -10.08 12.15
C TYR A 130 -3.11 -9.01 11.11
N ALA A 131 -2.13 -8.25 10.64
CA ALA A 131 -2.31 -7.22 9.62
C ALA A 131 -2.71 -7.82 8.27
N LEU A 132 -2.01 -8.87 7.82
CA LEU A 132 -2.35 -9.59 6.60
C LEU A 132 -3.73 -10.23 6.71
N PHE A 133 -4.07 -10.85 7.83
CA PHE A 133 -5.39 -11.41 8.08
C PHE A 133 -6.48 -10.33 8.04
N SER A 134 -6.24 -9.15 8.63
CA SER A 134 -7.18 -8.03 8.62
C SER A 134 -7.38 -7.43 7.22
N ILE A 135 -6.30 -7.28 6.45
CA ILE A 135 -6.36 -6.82 5.06
C ILE A 135 -7.09 -7.86 4.20
N LEU A 136 -6.74 -9.14 4.33
CA LEU A 136 -7.36 -10.24 3.60
C LEU A 136 -8.85 -10.36 3.92
N LEU A 137 -9.23 -10.21 5.19
CA LEU A 137 -10.62 -10.19 5.63
C LEU A 137 -11.38 -8.99 5.05
N SER A 138 -10.74 -7.82 4.97
CA SER A 138 -11.33 -6.61 4.36
C SER A 138 -11.62 -6.80 2.85
N PHE A 139 -10.82 -7.61 2.16
CA PHE A 139 -11.06 -7.99 0.76
C PHE A 139 -12.05 -9.16 0.61
N CYS A 140 -11.96 -10.17 1.48
CA CYS A 140 -12.74 -11.41 1.40
C CYS A 140 -14.19 -11.23 1.88
N GLY A 141 -14.44 -10.33 2.85
CA GLY A 141 -15.78 -10.02 3.34
C GLY A 141 -16.71 -9.45 2.24
N LYS A 142 -16.15 -8.88 1.17
CA LYS A 142 -16.91 -8.40 0.01
C LYS A 142 -17.16 -9.47 -1.06
N PHE A 143 -16.50 -10.63 -0.97
CA PHE A 143 -16.61 -11.73 -1.94
C PHE A 143 -17.56 -12.84 -1.47
N PHE A 144 -17.78 -12.96 -0.15
CA PHE A 144 -18.63 -14.00 0.43
C PHE A 144 -20.07 -13.55 0.73
N PHE A 145 -20.35 -12.24 0.66
CA PHE A 145 -21.66 -11.66 0.96
C PHE A 145 -22.22 -10.82 -0.22
N ALA A 146 -22.05 -11.32 -1.44
CA ALA A 146 -22.74 -10.83 -2.64
C ALA A 146 -23.26 -12.00 -3.48
#